data_AF-A0A4Z1NVD4-F1
#
_entry.id   AF-A0A4Z1NVD4-F1
#
_cell.length_a   1.000
_cell.length_b   1.000
_cell.length_c   1.000
_cell.angle_alpha   90.00
_cell.angle_beta   90.00
_cell.angle_gamma   90.00
#
_symmetry.space_group_name_H-M   'P 1'
#
loop_
_entity.id
_entity.type
_entity.pdbx_description
1 polymer ?
#
loop_
_entity_poly.entity_id
_entity_poly.type
_entity_poly.pdbx_seq_one_letter_code
_entity_poly.pdbx_strand_id
1 'polypeptide(L)'
;MDTPVEDTSFYDDTVKPVGAVLAQYHDHRNGSRVAQLGGHSNPQTHRGAGQLPPGAAIVTTLLKSLEENPLFDLRTSSPVSKILLENRKVVGVEYTHSSDTATLHGPVIFASGGFASDAYGMIKQYRPNLAGFPSTNDPRPGSQHLLTIIGAQLHDMDLIQVHPTGFVDPEKPESKLKFLAAERLRGEGGILLLDGKRFVNEMETREVVTDAITAETPSDENPKQWDVQLVFDEGAYNVSKSHMDFYLWKGLMHKTTVAELGAQAIPTLREYADAVAHKREDVLGRKVFGNWTLKDIMVDSMFYVGRVTPVVQNYTKYFANPPYGTNRLNLLTLFASSNLSRSNP
;
A
#
# COMPACT_ATOMS: atom_id res chain seq x y z
N MET A 1 -49.34 -18.86 -13.29
CA MET A 1 -48.85 -17.73 -12.46
C MET A 1 -47.55 -18.23 -11.90
N ASP A 2 -46.50 -18.05 -12.67
CA ASP A 2 -45.28 -18.83 -12.51
C ASP A 2 -44.23 -17.89 -11.93
N THR A 3 -43.90 -18.13 -10.67
CA THR A 3 -42.82 -17.42 -9.98
C THR A 3 -41.50 -17.76 -10.66
N PRO A 4 -40.67 -16.78 -11.04
CA PRO A 4 -39.32 -17.06 -11.52
C PRO A 4 -38.56 -17.85 -10.45
N VAL A 5 -37.97 -18.97 -10.84
CA VAL A 5 -36.95 -19.65 -10.01
C VAL A 5 -35.70 -18.79 -10.11
N GLU A 6 -35.21 -18.27 -8.99
CA GLU A 6 -33.89 -17.63 -8.96
C GLU A 6 -32.82 -18.70 -9.19
N ASP A 7 -32.06 -18.56 -10.27
CA ASP A 7 -30.93 -19.46 -10.56
C ASP A 7 -29.76 -19.12 -9.63
N THR A 8 -29.65 -19.90 -8.55
CA THR A 8 -28.62 -19.73 -7.52
C THR A 8 -27.28 -20.36 -7.90
N SER A 9 -27.16 -21.05 -9.04
CA SER A 9 -25.90 -21.71 -9.46
C SER A 9 -24.72 -20.74 -9.54
N PHE A 10 -24.95 -19.53 -10.07
CA PHE A 10 -23.93 -18.48 -10.23
C PHE A 10 -23.31 -18.01 -8.89
N TYR A 11 -24.05 -18.17 -7.77
CA TYR A 11 -23.56 -17.85 -6.43
C TYR A 11 -22.68 -18.94 -5.84
N ASP A 12 -22.81 -20.20 -6.27
CA ASP A 12 -22.13 -21.33 -5.63
C ASP A 12 -20.68 -21.46 -6.15
N ASP A 13 -20.51 -21.49 -7.48
CA ASP A 13 -19.21 -21.70 -8.13
C ASP A 13 -18.23 -20.52 -8.00
N THR A 14 -18.74 -19.31 -7.76
CA THR A 14 -17.89 -18.12 -7.57
C THR A 14 -17.53 -17.85 -6.10
N VAL A 15 -18.39 -18.25 -5.15
CA VAL A 15 -18.15 -18.05 -3.71
C VAL A 15 -17.32 -19.18 -3.13
N LYS A 16 -17.44 -20.43 -3.62
CA LYS A 16 -16.61 -21.57 -3.15
C LYS A 16 -15.10 -21.32 -3.24
N PRO A 17 -14.51 -20.80 -4.33
CA PRO A 17 -13.07 -20.52 -4.39
C PRO A 17 -12.62 -19.43 -3.42
N VAL A 18 -13.39 -18.33 -3.32
CA VAL A 18 -13.10 -17.23 -2.37
C VAL A 18 -13.22 -17.73 -0.92
N GLY A 19 -14.24 -18.52 -0.63
CA GLY A 19 -14.45 -19.18 0.66
C GLY A 19 -13.34 -20.17 1.00
N ALA A 20 -12.82 -20.93 0.03
CA ALA A 20 -11.70 -21.85 0.22
C ALA A 20 -10.38 -21.11 0.50
N VAL A 21 -10.11 -20.00 -0.22
CA VAL A 21 -8.96 -19.11 0.06
C VAL A 21 -9.07 -18.54 1.49
N LEU A 22 -10.24 -18.03 1.88
CA LEU A 22 -10.47 -17.52 3.23
C LEU A 22 -10.40 -18.64 4.30
N ALA A 23 -10.87 -19.86 4.00
CA ALA A 23 -10.76 -21.00 4.91
C ALA A 23 -9.30 -21.44 5.15
N GLN A 24 -8.41 -21.32 4.17
CA GLN A 24 -6.96 -21.53 4.38
C GLN A 24 -6.35 -20.48 5.33
N TYR A 25 -6.93 -19.29 5.43
CA TYR A 25 -6.55 -18.28 6.40
C TYR A 25 -7.20 -18.48 7.78
N HIS A 26 -8.40 -19.08 7.86
CA HIS A 26 -9.14 -19.27 9.11
C HIS A 26 -8.86 -20.60 9.84
N ASP A 27 -8.50 -21.69 9.15
CA ASP A 27 -8.15 -22.93 9.85
C ASP A 27 -6.71 -22.90 10.38
N HIS A 28 -6.59 -22.67 11.69
CA HIS A 28 -5.32 -22.69 12.42
C HIS A 28 -4.50 -23.99 12.24
N ARG A 29 -5.14 -25.11 11.84
CA ARG A 29 -4.45 -26.38 11.55
C ARG A 29 -3.61 -26.34 10.25
N ASN A 30 -3.88 -25.39 9.35
CA ASN A 30 -3.09 -25.17 8.13
C ASN A 30 -1.91 -24.19 8.32
N GLY A 31 -1.55 -23.85 9.57
CA GLY A 31 -0.39 -23.00 9.87
C GLY A 31 -0.57 -21.52 9.53
N SER A 32 -1.81 -21.06 9.34
CA SER A 32 -2.16 -19.65 9.15
C SER A 32 -1.57 -18.79 10.28
N ARG A 33 -0.76 -17.78 9.94
CA ARG A 33 -0.19 -16.86 10.93
C ARG A 33 -1.07 -15.62 11.02
N VAL A 34 -1.57 -15.31 12.22
CA VAL A 34 -2.31 -14.06 12.48
C VAL A 34 -1.34 -13.04 13.11
N ALA A 35 -1.39 -11.80 12.64
CA ALA A 35 -0.58 -10.70 13.14
C ALA A 35 -1.44 -9.50 13.60
N GLN A 36 -0.89 -8.69 14.49
CA GLN A 36 -1.38 -7.37 14.82
C GLN A 36 -0.59 -6.33 14.00
N LEU A 37 -1.24 -5.25 13.58
CA LEU A 37 -0.63 -4.13 12.84
C LEU A 37 -0.95 -2.82 13.58
N GLY A 38 -0.23 -1.74 13.25
CA GLY A 38 -0.41 -0.44 13.90
C GLY A 38 -1.86 0.04 13.83
N GLY A 39 -2.49 0.23 14.99
CA GLY A 39 -3.90 0.63 15.12
C GLY A 39 -4.92 -0.51 15.34
N HIS A 40 -4.52 -1.78 15.32
CA HIS A 40 -5.40 -2.89 15.73
C HIS A 40 -5.40 -3.10 17.24
N SER A 41 -6.57 -3.33 17.85
CA SER A 41 -6.68 -3.71 19.28
C SER A 41 -6.31 -5.17 19.55
N ASN A 42 -6.41 -6.05 18.55
CA ASN A 42 -6.10 -7.49 18.64
C ASN A 42 -5.42 -7.98 17.34
N PRO A 43 -4.70 -9.12 17.36
CA PRO A 43 -4.22 -9.76 16.13
C PRO A 43 -5.38 -10.18 15.22
N GLN A 44 -5.37 -9.71 13.97
CA GLN A 44 -6.45 -9.97 12.99
C GLN A 44 -5.98 -9.99 11.51
N THR A 45 -4.69 -9.81 11.24
CA THR A 45 -4.13 -9.88 9.88
C THR A 45 -3.64 -11.29 9.59
N HIS A 46 -4.42 -12.05 8.82
CA HIS A 46 -4.07 -13.42 8.43
C HIS A 46 -3.07 -13.44 7.27
N ARG A 47 -2.14 -14.40 7.28
CA ARG A 47 -1.27 -14.78 6.16
C ARG A 47 -1.04 -16.28 6.13
N GLY A 48 -0.71 -16.82 4.96
CA GLY A 48 -0.45 -18.24 4.76
C GLY A 48 0.88 -18.66 5.36
N ALA A 49 1.09 -19.98 5.49
CA ALA A 49 2.34 -20.56 5.95
C ALA A 49 3.47 -20.56 4.88
N GLY A 50 3.12 -20.40 3.61
CA GLY A 50 4.03 -20.50 2.46
C GLY A 50 4.87 -19.25 2.17
N GLN A 51 5.76 -19.37 1.19
CA GLN A 51 6.70 -18.32 0.75
C GLN A 51 6.03 -17.17 -0.03
N LEU A 52 4.85 -17.39 -0.63
CA LEU A 52 4.16 -16.38 -1.44
C LEU A 52 3.59 -15.25 -0.57
N PRO A 53 3.83 -13.96 -0.90
CA PRO A 53 3.15 -12.84 -0.27
C PRO A 53 1.62 -12.96 -0.41
N PRO A 54 0.81 -12.53 0.58
CA PRO A 54 -0.64 -12.78 0.58
C PRO A 54 -1.37 -12.29 -0.67
N GLY A 55 -1.02 -11.12 -1.21
CA GLY A 55 -1.62 -10.60 -2.44
C GLY A 55 -1.38 -11.50 -3.66
N ALA A 56 -0.16 -12.02 -3.82
CA ALA A 56 0.17 -12.95 -4.91
C ALA A 56 -0.56 -14.28 -4.74
N ALA A 57 -0.58 -14.83 -3.51
CA ALA A 57 -1.30 -16.07 -3.20
C ALA A 57 -2.80 -15.95 -3.54
N ILE A 58 -3.46 -14.87 -3.11
CA ILE A 58 -4.89 -14.63 -3.39
C ILE A 58 -5.13 -14.49 -4.90
N VAL A 59 -4.37 -13.63 -5.59
CA VAL A 59 -4.59 -13.38 -7.03
C VAL A 59 -4.34 -14.62 -7.87
N THR A 60 -3.24 -15.35 -7.64
CA THR A 60 -2.93 -16.57 -8.40
C THR A 60 -3.94 -17.69 -8.15
N THR A 61 -4.43 -17.88 -6.91
CA THR A 61 -5.46 -18.90 -6.64
C THR A 61 -6.80 -18.55 -7.26
N LEU A 62 -7.23 -17.29 -7.19
CA LEU A 62 -8.49 -16.84 -7.82
C LEU A 62 -8.41 -16.89 -9.35
N LEU A 63 -7.30 -16.43 -9.95
CA LEU A 63 -7.12 -16.46 -11.39
C LEU A 63 -7.14 -17.90 -11.92
N LYS A 64 -6.39 -18.82 -11.29
CA LYS A 64 -6.40 -20.23 -11.71
C LYS A 64 -7.82 -20.82 -11.68
N SER A 65 -8.59 -20.53 -10.63
CA SER A 65 -9.98 -21.02 -10.51
C SER A 65 -10.95 -20.41 -11.54
N LEU A 66 -10.57 -19.30 -12.18
CA LEU A 66 -11.33 -18.67 -13.26
C LEU A 66 -10.86 -19.19 -14.63
N GLU A 67 -9.57 -19.43 -14.82
CA GLU A 67 -9.00 -20.06 -16.03
C GLU A 67 -9.52 -21.48 -16.26
N GLU A 68 -9.94 -22.18 -15.21
CA GLU A 68 -10.61 -23.49 -15.27
C GLU A 68 -12.11 -23.40 -15.67
N ASN A 69 -12.69 -22.20 -15.80
CA ASN A 69 -14.11 -21.99 -16.13
C ASN A 69 -14.30 -21.58 -17.61
N PRO A 70 -15.07 -22.35 -18.43
CA PRO A 70 -15.26 -22.07 -19.86
C PRO A 70 -16.11 -20.83 -20.18
N LEU A 71 -16.70 -20.17 -19.17
CA LEU A 71 -17.42 -18.90 -19.32
C LEU A 71 -16.55 -17.66 -19.03
N PHE A 72 -15.27 -17.86 -18.68
CA PHE A 72 -14.34 -16.77 -18.34
C PHE A 72 -13.47 -16.37 -19.54
N ASP A 73 -13.23 -15.07 -19.70
CA ASP A 73 -12.35 -14.48 -20.71
C ASP A 73 -11.58 -13.31 -20.06
N LEU A 74 -10.25 -13.33 -20.15
CA LEU A 74 -9.36 -12.32 -19.57
C LEU A 74 -8.59 -11.58 -20.65
N ARG A 75 -9.12 -10.42 -21.06
CA ARG A 75 -8.49 -9.55 -22.05
C ARG A 75 -7.55 -8.54 -21.38
N THR A 76 -6.26 -8.85 -21.36
CA THR A 76 -5.21 -7.89 -21.00
C THR A 76 -5.06 -6.81 -22.09
N SER A 77 -4.31 -5.74 -21.80
CA SER A 77 -4.09 -4.61 -22.73
C SER A 77 -5.36 -4.03 -23.36
N SER A 78 -6.46 -4.04 -22.61
CA SER A 78 -7.82 -3.72 -23.08
C SER A 78 -8.51 -2.62 -22.24
N PRO A 79 -7.99 -1.38 -22.20
CA PRO A 79 -8.55 -0.31 -21.37
C PRO A 79 -9.94 0.12 -21.84
N VAL A 80 -10.89 0.17 -20.91
CA VAL A 80 -12.25 0.70 -21.12
C VAL A 80 -12.20 2.22 -21.30
N SER A 81 -12.73 2.70 -22.42
CA SER A 81 -12.80 4.13 -22.77
C SER A 81 -14.09 4.79 -22.26
N LYS A 82 -15.18 4.03 -22.15
CA LYS A 82 -16.54 4.59 -21.98
C LYS A 82 -17.54 3.51 -21.54
N ILE A 83 -18.57 3.93 -20.80
CA ILE A 83 -19.71 3.09 -20.41
C ILE A 83 -20.86 3.36 -21.38
N LEU A 84 -21.48 2.30 -21.89
CA LEU A 84 -22.60 2.38 -22.85
C LEU A 84 -23.94 2.51 -22.10
N LEU A 85 -24.76 3.47 -22.53
CA LEU A 85 -26.06 3.78 -21.91
C LEU A 85 -27.19 3.74 -22.93
N GLU A 86 -28.28 3.04 -22.60
CA GLU A 86 -29.56 3.08 -23.31
C GLU A 86 -30.69 3.35 -22.32
N ASN A 87 -31.57 4.32 -22.59
CA ASN A 87 -32.69 4.67 -21.71
C ASN A 87 -32.27 4.84 -20.22
N ARG A 88 -31.09 5.43 -20.00
CA ARG A 88 -30.40 5.62 -18.70
C ARG A 88 -29.96 4.35 -17.97
N LYS A 89 -30.02 3.18 -18.60
CA LYS A 89 -29.48 1.91 -18.09
C LYS A 89 -28.09 1.67 -18.67
N VAL A 90 -27.18 1.09 -17.88
CA VAL A 90 -25.90 0.58 -18.39
C VAL A 90 -26.17 -0.70 -19.18
N VAL A 91 -25.66 -0.75 -20.42
CA VAL A 91 -25.84 -1.88 -21.35
C VAL A 91 -24.53 -2.48 -21.86
N GLY A 92 -23.38 -1.94 -21.43
CA GLY A 92 -22.07 -2.44 -21.84
C GLY A 92 -20.94 -1.43 -21.64
N VAL A 93 -19.79 -1.73 -22.26
CA VAL A 93 -18.60 -0.88 -22.30
C VAL A 93 -18.04 -0.78 -23.72
N GLU A 94 -17.34 0.32 -23.96
CA GLU A 94 -16.43 0.52 -25.10
C GLU A 94 -14.99 0.38 -24.56
N TYR A 95 -14.11 -0.31 -25.28
CA TYR A 95 -12.72 -0.50 -24.90
C TYR A 95 -11.82 -0.48 -26.14
N THR A 96 -10.56 -0.11 -25.98
CA THR A 96 -9.56 -0.26 -27.05
C THR A 96 -8.73 -1.52 -26.86
N HIS A 97 -8.36 -2.18 -27.96
CA HIS A 97 -7.50 -3.36 -27.95
C HIS A 97 -6.71 -3.43 -29.26
N SER A 98 -5.39 -3.62 -29.18
CA SER A 98 -4.50 -3.65 -30.36
C SER A 98 -4.62 -2.42 -31.29
N SER A 99 -4.99 -1.27 -30.72
CA SER A 99 -5.34 0.03 -31.38
C SER A 99 -6.76 0.15 -31.94
N ASP A 100 -7.48 -0.94 -32.14
CA ASP A 100 -8.89 -0.91 -32.54
C ASP A 100 -9.80 -0.55 -31.37
N THR A 101 -10.99 -0.02 -31.66
CA THR A 101 -12.05 0.24 -30.67
C THR A 101 -13.16 -0.79 -30.82
N ALA A 102 -13.55 -1.44 -29.71
CA ALA A 102 -14.55 -2.48 -29.67
C ALA A 102 -15.59 -2.22 -28.57
N THR A 103 -16.76 -2.85 -28.68
CA THR A 103 -17.81 -2.81 -27.66
C THR A 103 -18.07 -4.20 -27.09
N LEU A 104 -18.50 -4.25 -25.82
CA LEU A 104 -18.98 -5.45 -25.16
C LEU A 104 -20.30 -5.11 -24.45
N HIS A 105 -21.37 -5.84 -24.79
CA HIS A 105 -22.71 -5.62 -24.23
C HIS A 105 -22.98 -6.57 -23.06
N GLY A 106 -23.65 -6.08 -22.02
CA GLY A 106 -24.02 -6.83 -20.83
C GLY A 106 -23.98 -6.00 -19.53
N PRO A 107 -24.24 -6.63 -18.37
CA PRO A 107 -24.05 -6.01 -17.06
C PRO A 107 -22.57 -5.63 -16.83
N VAL A 108 -22.32 -4.49 -16.18
CA VAL A 108 -20.97 -3.98 -15.91
C VAL A 108 -20.70 -3.98 -14.41
N ILE A 109 -19.58 -4.60 -14.01
CA ILE A 109 -19.02 -4.53 -12.65
C ILE A 109 -17.77 -3.66 -12.73
N PHE A 110 -17.70 -2.61 -11.91
CA PHE A 110 -16.56 -1.69 -11.92
C PHE A 110 -15.60 -2.03 -10.78
N ALA A 111 -14.44 -2.60 -11.12
CA ALA A 111 -13.45 -3.13 -10.17
C ALA A 111 -12.01 -2.64 -10.45
N SER A 112 -11.85 -1.46 -11.06
CA SER A 112 -10.54 -0.95 -11.52
C SER A 112 -9.59 -0.53 -10.38
N GLY A 113 -10.09 -0.34 -9.16
CA GLY A 113 -9.33 0.09 -7.98
C GLY A 113 -9.12 1.61 -7.87
N GLY A 114 -8.28 2.03 -6.91
CA GLY A 114 -8.03 3.44 -6.62
C GLY A 114 -7.06 4.14 -7.58
N PHE A 115 -6.93 5.45 -7.38
CA PHE A 115 -6.21 6.39 -8.25
C PHE A 115 -4.85 6.85 -7.68
N ALA A 116 -4.32 6.13 -6.69
CA ALA A 116 -3.13 6.52 -5.91
C ALA A 116 -1.80 6.70 -6.69
N SER A 117 -1.76 6.41 -8.00
CA SER A 117 -0.61 6.69 -8.88
C SER A 117 -0.88 7.80 -9.91
N ASP A 118 -2.08 8.38 -9.95
CA ASP A 118 -2.45 9.49 -10.82
C ASP A 118 -2.09 10.85 -10.22
N ALA A 119 -0.78 11.05 -10.00
CA ALA A 119 -0.19 12.19 -9.30
C ALA A 119 -0.40 13.57 -9.98
N TYR A 120 -0.92 13.59 -11.21
CA TYR A 120 -1.11 14.80 -12.01
C TYR A 120 -2.54 14.98 -12.55
N GLY A 121 -3.33 13.90 -12.63
CA GLY A 121 -4.78 13.93 -12.82
C GLY A 121 -5.52 13.99 -11.49
N MET A 122 -6.18 12.91 -11.08
CA MET A 122 -7.10 12.92 -9.93
C MET A 122 -6.47 13.33 -8.59
N ILE A 123 -5.20 13.00 -8.29
CA ILE A 123 -4.55 13.46 -7.04
C ILE A 123 -4.43 14.98 -7.04
N LYS A 124 -4.02 15.57 -8.16
CA LYS A 124 -3.94 17.02 -8.34
C LYS A 124 -5.32 17.70 -8.23
N GLN A 125 -6.41 16.97 -8.51
CA GLN A 125 -7.77 17.50 -8.48
C GLN A 125 -8.37 17.57 -7.05
N TYR A 126 -8.30 16.51 -6.23
CA TYR A 126 -8.85 16.52 -4.86
C TYR A 126 -7.85 16.91 -3.78
N ARG A 127 -6.57 16.56 -3.96
CA ARG A 127 -5.54 16.70 -2.93
C ARG A 127 -4.24 17.28 -3.50
N PRO A 128 -4.28 18.52 -4.04
CA PRO A 128 -3.17 19.11 -4.81
C PRO A 128 -1.85 19.22 -4.05
N ASN A 129 -1.86 19.22 -2.71
CA ASN A 129 -0.64 19.18 -1.89
C ASN A 129 0.13 17.85 -2.02
N LEU A 130 -0.51 16.77 -2.50
CA LEU A 130 0.13 15.49 -2.83
C LEU A 130 0.45 15.34 -4.33
N ALA A 131 0.24 16.38 -5.15
CA ALA A 131 0.61 16.34 -6.56
C ALA A 131 2.12 16.16 -6.72
N GLY A 132 2.52 15.32 -7.69
CA GLY A 132 3.92 14.98 -7.94
C GLY A 132 4.59 14.00 -6.95
N PHE A 133 3.93 13.61 -5.85
CA PHE A 133 4.44 12.55 -4.97
C PHE A 133 4.56 11.20 -5.74
N PRO A 134 5.57 10.37 -5.41
CA PRO A 134 5.64 9.00 -5.90
C PRO A 134 4.57 8.09 -5.26
N SER A 135 4.36 6.90 -5.83
CA SER A 135 3.32 5.95 -5.43
C SER A 135 3.86 4.53 -5.24
N THR A 136 3.16 3.72 -4.45
CA THR A 136 3.41 2.25 -4.37
C THR A 136 2.55 1.44 -5.34
N ASN A 137 1.94 2.10 -6.33
CA ASN A 137 1.02 1.49 -7.29
C ASN A 137 1.51 1.79 -8.71
N ASP A 138 1.32 0.86 -9.64
CA ASP A 138 1.77 1.02 -11.02
C ASP A 138 1.20 2.30 -11.67
N PRO A 139 2.00 3.07 -12.43
CA PRO A 139 1.56 4.32 -13.05
C PRO A 139 0.37 4.11 -14.00
N ARG A 140 -0.80 4.62 -13.61
CA ARG A 140 -2.05 4.51 -14.37
C ARG A 140 -3.00 5.68 -14.03
N PRO A 141 -3.79 6.20 -15.00
CA PRO A 141 -4.74 7.27 -14.74
C PRO A 141 -5.92 6.81 -13.88
N GLY A 142 -6.55 7.73 -13.15
CA GLY A 142 -7.79 7.46 -12.44
C GLY A 142 -8.97 7.24 -13.39
N SER A 143 -9.66 6.10 -13.26
CA SER A 143 -10.77 5.68 -14.15
C SER A 143 -12.16 6.11 -13.64
N GLN A 144 -12.23 6.74 -12.47
CA GLN A 144 -13.47 7.15 -11.81
C GLN A 144 -14.27 8.19 -12.60
N HIS A 145 -13.63 8.93 -13.51
CA HIS A 145 -14.30 9.86 -14.42
C HIS A 145 -15.36 9.15 -15.29
N LEU A 146 -15.16 7.85 -15.61
CA LEU A 146 -16.15 7.03 -16.33
C LEU A 146 -17.45 6.88 -15.53
N LEU A 147 -17.36 6.84 -14.20
CA LEU A 147 -18.52 6.74 -13.31
C LEU A 147 -19.23 8.09 -13.15
N THR A 148 -18.50 9.20 -13.02
CA THR A 148 -19.12 10.53 -12.87
C THR A 148 -19.84 10.98 -14.14
N ILE A 149 -19.33 10.61 -15.33
CA ILE A 149 -20.00 10.85 -16.62
C ILE A 149 -21.39 10.20 -16.67
N ILE A 150 -21.59 9.03 -16.05
CA ILE A 150 -22.91 8.37 -15.96
C ILE A 150 -23.73 8.80 -14.73
N GLY A 151 -23.29 9.83 -13.99
CA GLY A 151 -24.01 10.40 -12.85
C GLY A 151 -23.77 9.72 -11.50
N ALA A 152 -22.70 8.94 -11.35
CA ALA A 152 -22.27 8.46 -10.04
C ALA A 152 -21.67 9.60 -9.20
N GLN A 153 -21.92 9.57 -7.90
CA GLN A 153 -21.31 10.48 -6.93
C GLN A 153 -19.97 9.94 -6.42
N LEU A 154 -19.07 10.84 -6.06
CA LEU A 154 -17.80 10.52 -5.40
C LEU A 154 -17.77 11.20 -4.02
N HIS A 155 -17.20 10.52 -3.04
CA HIS A 155 -17.09 10.93 -1.64
C HIS A 155 -15.64 10.71 -1.17
N ASP A 156 -15.23 11.28 -0.03
CA ASP A 156 -13.87 11.12 0.53
C ASP A 156 -12.75 11.29 -0.53
N MET A 157 -12.97 12.22 -1.49
CA MET A 157 -12.17 12.43 -2.72
C MET A 157 -10.70 12.73 -2.41
N ASP A 158 -10.53 13.43 -1.28
CA ASP A 158 -9.34 14.05 -0.72
C ASP A 158 -8.68 13.21 0.38
N LEU A 159 -9.36 12.17 0.90
CA LEU A 159 -8.87 11.30 1.99
C LEU A 159 -7.89 10.24 1.48
N ILE A 160 -6.82 10.70 0.84
CA ILE A 160 -5.74 9.90 0.27
C ILE A 160 -4.72 9.56 1.36
N GLN A 161 -4.43 8.26 1.56
CA GLN A 161 -3.41 7.83 2.52
C GLN A 161 -2.00 7.98 1.92
N VAL A 162 -1.08 8.55 2.68
CA VAL A 162 0.36 8.51 2.41
C VAL A 162 1.01 7.49 3.36
N HIS A 163 1.94 6.69 2.84
CA HIS A 163 2.84 5.89 3.67
C HIS A 163 4.17 6.65 3.80
N PRO A 164 4.71 6.86 5.02
CA PRO A 164 5.90 7.68 5.21
C PRO A 164 7.18 7.07 4.60
N THR A 165 7.17 5.76 4.33
CA THR A 165 8.36 5.02 3.87
C THR A 165 8.06 4.17 2.64
N GLY A 166 8.49 4.63 1.47
CA GLY A 166 8.71 3.83 0.26
C GLY A 166 10.16 3.99 -0.20
N PHE A 167 10.83 2.90 -0.57
CA PHE A 167 12.23 2.90 -0.98
C PHE A 167 12.44 3.66 -2.29
N VAL A 168 13.44 4.55 -2.30
CA VAL A 168 13.99 5.14 -3.53
C VAL A 168 15.08 4.20 -4.05
N ASP A 169 14.81 3.57 -5.19
CA ASP A 169 15.76 2.71 -5.90
C ASP A 169 16.99 3.52 -6.34
N PRO A 170 18.22 3.18 -5.90
CA PRO A 170 19.43 3.90 -6.30
C PRO A 170 19.74 3.79 -7.81
N GLU A 171 19.27 2.75 -8.50
CA GLU A 171 19.42 2.65 -9.96
C GLU A 171 18.40 3.51 -10.72
N LYS A 172 17.27 3.86 -10.09
CA LYS A 172 16.09 4.50 -10.72
C LYS A 172 15.45 5.54 -9.78
N PRO A 173 16.21 6.55 -9.28
CA PRO A 173 15.72 7.50 -8.28
C PRO A 173 14.56 8.36 -8.79
N GLU A 174 14.44 8.56 -10.10
CA GLU A 174 13.35 9.26 -10.80
C GLU A 174 12.08 8.41 -10.99
N SER A 175 12.11 7.12 -10.67
CA SER A 175 10.93 6.26 -10.78
C SER A 175 9.79 6.77 -9.88
N LYS A 176 8.61 6.96 -10.47
CA LYS A 176 7.37 7.32 -9.75
C LYS A 176 6.73 6.12 -9.04
N LEU A 177 7.09 4.90 -9.44
CA LEU A 177 6.79 3.67 -8.70
C LEU A 177 7.92 3.40 -7.70
N LYS A 178 7.57 3.24 -6.42
CA LYS A 178 8.51 2.93 -5.33
C LYS A 178 8.07 1.64 -4.61
N PHE A 179 9.03 0.84 -4.17
CA PHE A 179 8.73 -0.34 -3.34
C PHE A 179 8.34 0.09 -1.93
N LEU A 180 7.23 -0.44 -1.41
CA LEU A 180 6.80 -0.16 -0.03
C LEU A 180 7.84 -0.68 0.98
N ALA A 181 8.43 0.22 1.75
CA ALA A 181 9.21 -0.13 2.93
C ALA A 181 8.22 -0.36 4.08
N ALA A 182 7.86 -1.62 4.31
CA ALA A 182 6.71 -1.99 5.15
C ALA A 182 6.79 -1.41 6.57
N GLU A 183 5.67 -0.94 7.13
CA GLU A 183 5.56 -0.36 8.48
C GLU A 183 6.24 -1.18 9.59
N ARG A 184 6.22 -2.52 9.47
CA ARG A 184 6.91 -3.45 10.37
C ARG A 184 8.41 -3.12 10.52
N LEU A 185 9.07 -2.57 9.49
CA LEU A 185 10.48 -2.19 9.52
C LEU A 185 10.81 -1.20 10.65
N ARG A 186 9.96 -0.19 10.89
CA ARG A 186 10.10 0.73 12.03
C ARG A 186 9.80 0.02 13.36
N GLY A 187 8.74 -0.79 13.38
CA GLY A 187 8.30 -1.54 14.57
C GLY A 187 9.31 -2.57 15.10
N GLU A 188 10.06 -3.22 14.22
CA GLU A 188 11.09 -4.21 14.58
C GLU A 188 12.41 -3.57 15.06
N GLY A 189 12.50 -2.23 15.06
CA GLY A 189 13.62 -1.48 15.64
C GLY A 189 14.23 -0.43 14.72
N GLY A 190 13.84 -0.39 13.44
CA GLY A 190 14.32 0.61 12.49
C GLY A 190 14.02 2.05 12.93
N ILE A 191 14.95 2.95 12.63
CA ILE A 191 14.87 4.39 12.89
C ILE A 191 14.92 5.19 11.59
N LEU A 192 14.49 6.46 11.63
CA LEU A 192 14.57 7.39 10.50
C LEU A 192 15.58 8.49 10.80
N LEU A 193 16.58 8.65 9.92
CA LEU A 193 17.55 9.74 9.98
C LEU A 193 17.37 10.72 8.81
N LEU A 194 17.59 12.00 9.08
CA LEU A 194 17.77 13.06 8.09
C LEU A 194 19.00 13.87 8.52
N ASP A 195 19.98 14.05 7.63
CA ASP A 195 21.35 14.54 7.97
C ASP A 195 21.95 13.81 9.22
N GLY A 196 21.76 12.49 9.29
CA GLY A 196 22.22 11.67 10.42
C GLY A 196 21.49 11.90 11.75
N LYS A 197 20.42 12.69 11.81
CA LYS A 197 19.64 12.97 13.03
C LYS A 197 18.27 12.31 12.99
N ARG A 198 17.81 11.78 14.13
CA ARG A 198 16.40 11.40 14.31
C ARG A 198 15.57 12.68 14.50
N PHE A 199 14.40 12.72 13.86
CA PHE A 199 13.52 13.90 13.82
C PHE A 199 12.06 13.59 14.19
N VAL A 200 11.67 12.30 14.25
CA VAL A 200 10.32 11.87 14.64
C VAL A 200 10.36 10.53 15.40
N ASN A 201 9.42 10.31 16.33
CA ASN A 201 9.20 8.98 16.91
C ASN A 201 8.64 8.06 15.81
N GLU A 202 9.41 7.04 15.43
CA GLU A 202 9.09 6.20 14.28
C GLU A 202 7.93 5.23 14.54
N MET A 203 7.40 5.20 15.77
CA MET A 203 6.22 4.44 16.17
C MET A 203 4.90 5.24 16.08
N GLU A 204 4.95 6.52 15.71
CA GLU A 204 3.75 7.36 15.54
C GLU A 204 2.92 6.98 14.29
N THR A 205 1.77 7.64 14.15
CA THR A 205 0.86 7.46 13.01
C THR A 205 1.54 7.81 11.68
N ARG A 206 1.03 7.24 10.57
CA ARG A 206 1.55 7.55 9.22
C ARG A 206 1.46 9.03 8.87
N GLU A 207 0.46 9.72 9.41
CA GLU A 207 0.26 11.17 9.29
C GLU A 207 1.41 11.91 9.96
N VAL A 208 1.61 11.75 11.28
CA VAL A 208 2.70 12.40 12.04
C VAL A 208 4.09 12.12 11.45
N VAL A 209 4.38 10.87 11.05
CA VAL A 209 5.66 10.52 10.43
C VAL A 209 5.80 11.09 9.01
N THR A 210 4.71 11.24 8.25
CA THR A 210 4.74 11.90 6.93
C THR A 210 4.90 13.41 7.08
N ASP A 211 4.17 14.05 7.99
CA ASP A 211 4.22 15.48 8.22
C ASP A 211 5.61 15.91 8.71
N ALA A 212 6.22 15.13 9.60
CA ALA A 212 7.60 15.36 10.06
C ALA A 212 8.65 15.26 8.93
N ILE A 213 8.43 14.43 7.90
CA ILE A 213 9.30 14.40 6.71
C ILE A 213 8.98 15.57 5.77
N THR A 214 7.70 15.82 5.51
CA THR A 214 7.26 16.79 4.50
C THR A 214 7.28 18.25 4.96
N ALA A 215 7.55 18.50 6.24
CA ALA A 215 7.97 19.79 6.78
C ALA A 215 9.36 20.23 6.28
N GLU A 216 10.23 19.28 5.93
CA GLU A 216 11.54 19.54 5.34
C GLU A 216 11.45 19.82 3.84
N THR A 217 12.50 20.43 3.27
CA THR A 217 12.56 20.69 1.83
C THR A 217 12.81 19.39 1.05
N PRO A 218 12.09 19.11 -0.05
CA PRO A 218 12.35 17.94 -0.90
C PRO A 218 13.77 17.94 -1.46
N SER A 219 14.36 16.75 -1.65
CA SER A 219 15.61 16.61 -2.41
C SER A 219 15.38 16.77 -3.91
N ASP A 220 14.21 16.35 -4.39
CA ASP A 220 13.80 16.44 -5.80
C ASP A 220 12.30 16.78 -5.89
N GLU A 221 11.87 17.47 -6.97
CA GLU A 221 10.47 17.86 -7.20
C GLU A 221 9.74 16.98 -8.25
N ASN A 222 10.43 16.05 -8.92
CA ASN A 222 9.84 15.19 -9.95
C ASN A 222 10.55 13.82 -10.03
N PRO A 223 10.09 12.78 -9.30
CA PRO A 223 9.01 12.80 -8.31
C PRO A 223 9.37 13.65 -7.09
N LYS A 224 8.36 14.20 -6.42
CA LYS A 224 8.56 14.96 -5.18
C LYS A 224 8.97 14.01 -4.05
N GLN A 225 10.25 14.05 -3.66
CA GLN A 225 10.82 13.09 -2.73
C GLN A 225 11.84 13.73 -1.77
N TRP A 226 12.08 13.06 -0.64
CA TRP A 226 12.96 13.49 0.44
C TRP A 226 14.10 12.48 0.64
N ASP A 227 15.24 12.93 1.18
CA ASP A 227 16.40 12.08 1.45
C ASP A 227 16.42 11.57 2.90
N VAL A 228 15.46 10.70 3.24
CA VAL A 228 15.37 10.08 4.56
C VAL A 228 16.06 8.72 4.54
N GLN A 229 16.93 8.47 5.51
CA GLN A 229 17.58 7.17 5.69
C GLN A 229 16.77 6.31 6.66
N LEU A 230 16.34 5.12 6.22
CA LEU A 230 15.79 4.08 7.10
C LEU A 230 16.95 3.19 7.57
N VAL A 231 17.27 3.24 8.87
CA VAL A 231 18.49 2.65 9.46
C VAL A 231 18.17 1.55 10.47
N PHE A 232 18.98 0.48 10.43
CA PHE A 232 18.85 -0.72 11.27
C PHE A 232 20.20 -1.16 11.84
N ASP A 233 20.20 -1.63 13.09
CA ASP A 233 21.27 -2.45 13.65
C ASP A 233 21.15 -3.94 13.24
N GLU A 234 22.07 -4.77 13.71
CA GLU A 234 22.06 -6.22 13.45
C GLU A 234 20.89 -6.95 14.13
N GLY A 235 20.44 -6.52 15.31
CA GLY A 235 19.30 -7.11 16.02
C GLY A 235 17.99 -6.95 15.26
N ALA A 236 17.65 -5.71 14.89
CA ALA A 236 16.45 -5.39 14.13
C ALA A 236 16.48 -5.96 12.70
N TYR A 237 17.68 -6.09 12.10
CA TYR A 237 17.88 -6.84 10.86
C TYR A 237 17.53 -8.33 11.03
N ASN A 238 18.06 -9.00 12.06
CA ASN A 238 17.94 -10.46 12.20
C ASN A 238 16.49 -10.94 12.34
N VAL A 239 15.64 -10.22 13.09
CA VAL A 239 14.19 -10.55 13.20
C VAL A 239 13.39 -10.21 11.93
N SER A 240 13.93 -9.33 11.10
CA SER A 240 13.35 -8.87 9.83
C SER A 240 13.95 -9.58 8.61
N LYS A 241 14.88 -10.51 8.81
CA LYS A 241 15.83 -11.01 7.80
C LYS A 241 15.20 -11.46 6.49
N SER A 242 14.06 -12.17 6.52
CA SER A 242 13.38 -12.62 5.29
C SER A 242 12.83 -11.50 4.41
N HIS A 243 12.65 -10.29 4.95
CA HIS A 243 12.25 -9.10 4.20
C HIS A 243 13.50 -8.27 3.85
N MET A 244 14.43 -8.12 4.81
CA MET A 244 15.69 -7.39 4.63
C MET A 244 16.57 -8.00 3.54
N ASP A 245 16.69 -9.33 3.47
CA ASP A 245 17.47 -10.03 2.44
C ASP A 245 16.89 -9.78 1.03
N PHE A 246 15.58 -9.64 0.89
CA PHE A 246 14.95 -9.25 -0.38
C PHE A 246 15.28 -7.79 -0.74
N TYR A 247 15.22 -6.86 0.22
CA TYR A 247 15.57 -5.46 -0.03
C TYR A 247 17.07 -5.26 -0.31
N LEU A 248 17.95 -6.05 0.33
CA LEU A 248 19.38 -6.14 0.04
C LEU A 248 19.64 -6.69 -1.36
N TRP A 249 19.00 -7.81 -1.73
CA TRP A 249 19.10 -8.38 -3.09
C TRP A 249 18.57 -7.42 -4.17
N LYS A 250 17.60 -6.57 -3.84
CA LYS A 250 17.08 -5.51 -4.72
C LYS A 250 17.91 -4.23 -4.75
N GLY A 251 18.98 -4.11 -3.96
CA GLY A 251 19.76 -2.86 -3.83
C GLY A 251 19.03 -1.70 -3.16
N LEU A 252 17.80 -1.93 -2.65
CA LEU A 252 16.98 -0.94 -1.94
C LEU A 252 17.51 -0.69 -0.52
N MET A 253 18.30 -1.63 0.01
CA MET A 253 19.11 -1.46 1.20
C MET A 253 20.52 -2.01 0.95
N HIS A 254 21.49 -1.52 1.71
CA HIS A 254 22.88 -1.99 1.70
C HIS A 254 23.45 -2.05 3.13
N LYS A 255 24.60 -2.69 3.32
CA LYS A 255 25.39 -2.60 4.55
C LYS A 255 26.37 -1.43 4.44
N THR A 256 26.55 -0.68 5.53
CA THR A 256 27.44 0.49 5.60
C THR A 256 27.92 0.72 7.04
N THR A 257 28.93 1.58 7.23
CA THR A 257 29.42 2.01 8.55
C THR A 257 28.70 3.30 9.00
N VAL A 258 28.71 3.58 10.31
CA VAL A 258 28.13 4.85 10.81
C VAL A 258 28.76 6.12 10.22
N ALA A 259 30.00 6.05 9.73
CA ALA A 259 30.69 7.18 9.12
C ALA A 259 30.02 7.70 7.84
N GLU A 260 29.29 6.85 7.13
CA GLU A 260 28.58 7.19 5.88
C GLU A 260 27.14 7.71 6.14
N LEU A 261 26.67 7.66 7.38
CA LEU A 261 25.30 8.06 7.77
C LEU A 261 25.16 9.57 8.08
N GLY A 262 26.18 10.36 7.74
CA GLY A 262 26.24 11.80 8.01
C GLY A 262 26.91 12.15 9.33
N ALA A 263 27.42 13.39 9.42
CA ALA A 263 28.29 13.85 10.51
C ALA A 263 27.65 13.89 11.91
N GLN A 264 26.35 13.60 12.00
CA GLN A 264 25.56 13.63 13.24
C GLN A 264 25.00 12.25 13.63
N ALA A 265 25.29 11.21 12.84
CA ALA A 265 24.82 9.85 13.12
C ALA A 265 25.40 9.27 14.41
N ILE A 266 26.71 9.42 14.67
CA ILE A 266 27.36 8.87 15.87
C ILE A 266 26.71 9.36 17.18
N PRO A 267 26.55 10.68 17.44
CA PRO A 267 25.89 11.13 18.67
C PRO A 267 24.41 10.70 18.72
N THR A 268 23.67 10.81 17.61
CA THR A 268 22.25 10.39 17.51
C THR A 268 22.06 8.91 17.85
N LEU A 269 22.88 8.04 17.29
CA LEU A 269 22.80 6.59 17.50
C LEU A 269 23.21 6.19 18.91
N ARG A 270 24.17 6.90 19.54
CA ARG A 270 24.53 6.70 20.95
C ARG A 270 23.40 7.11 21.89
N GLU A 271 22.79 8.27 21.64
CA GLU A 271 21.63 8.74 22.41
C GLU A 271 20.45 7.77 22.30
N TYR A 272 20.17 7.25 21.10
CA TYR A 272 19.15 6.22 20.89
C TYR A 272 19.51 4.91 21.59
N ALA A 273 20.74 4.42 21.45
CA ALA A 273 21.19 3.19 22.11
C ALA A 273 21.15 3.27 23.65
N ASP A 274 21.41 4.44 24.23
CA ASP A 274 21.25 4.69 25.67
C ASP A 274 19.78 4.66 26.11
N ALA A 275 18.84 5.12 25.27
CA ALA A 275 17.40 5.03 25.53
C ALA A 275 16.89 3.57 25.40
N VAL A 276 17.34 2.84 24.36
CA VAL A 276 17.10 1.39 24.19
C VAL A 276 17.61 0.60 25.40
N ALA A 277 18.78 0.98 25.93
CA ALA A 277 19.38 0.38 27.12
C ALA A 277 18.79 0.89 28.46
N HIS A 278 17.73 1.70 28.43
CA HIS A 278 17.05 2.31 29.58
C HIS A 278 17.96 3.12 30.53
N LYS A 279 19.08 3.66 30.01
CA LYS A 279 19.95 4.59 30.75
C LYS A 279 19.34 6.00 30.84
N ARG A 280 18.37 6.30 29.96
CA ARG A 280 17.66 7.57 29.82
C ARG A 280 16.31 7.36 29.12
N GLU A 281 15.47 8.39 29.08
CA GLU A 281 14.31 8.44 28.20
C GLU A 281 14.70 8.81 26.76
N ASP A 282 13.90 8.38 25.79
CA ASP A 282 14.04 8.74 24.37
C ASP A 282 13.60 10.18 24.13
N VAL A 283 14.44 10.98 23.45
CA VAL A 283 14.19 12.42 23.24
C VAL A 283 12.99 12.74 22.35
N LEU A 284 12.48 11.75 21.61
CA LEU A 284 11.28 11.87 20.77
C LEU A 284 10.07 11.15 21.40
N GLY A 285 10.21 10.60 22.60
CA GLY A 285 9.14 9.90 23.32
C GLY A 285 8.88 8.46 22.88
N ARG A 286 9.77 7.85 22.08
CA ARG A 286 9.62 6.44 21.65
C ARG A 286 9.73 5.50 22.85
N LYS A 287 8.66 4.72 23.11
CA LYS A 287 8.57 3.77 24.24
C LYS A 287 8.82 2.31 23.88
N VAL A 288 8.84 1.98 22.58
CA VAL A 288 9.02 0.60 22.08
C VAL A 288 10.14 0.61 21.03
N PHE A 289 11.23 -0.08 21.34
CA PHE A 289 12.48 -0.06 20.58
C PHE A 289 12.63 -1.25 19.62
N GLY A 290 11.60 -2.09 19.50
CA GLY A 290 11.64 -3.30 18.67
C GLY A 290 12.70 -4.28 19.16
N ASN A 291 13.55 -4.74 18.25
CA ASN A 291 14.61 -5.71 18.49
C ASN A 291 16.02 -5.09 18.32
N TRP A 292 16.18 -3.78 18.57
CA TRP A 292 17.50 -3.13 18.55
C TRP A 292 18.41 -3.68 19.66
N THR A 293 19.65 -4.02 19.32
CA THR A 293 20.61 -4.69 20.21
C THR A 293 21.94 -3.95 20.38
N LEU A 294 22.35 -3.15 19.41
CA LEU A 294 23.66 -2.48 19.41
C LEU A 294 23.70 -1.33 20.44
N LYS A 295 24.60 -1.45 21.42
CA LYS A 295 24.71 -0.52 22.57
C LYS A 295 25.82 0.51 22.39
N ASP A 296 27.03 0.04 22.12
CA ASP A 296 28.23 0.87 22.13
C ASP A 296 28.64 1.23 20.70
N ILE A 297 28.11 2.36 20.20
CA ILE A 297 28.29 2.76 18.80
C ILE A 297 29.71 3.27 18.55
N MET A 298 30.43 2.59 17.67
CA MET A 298 31.80 2.89 17.24
C MET A 298 31.84 3.29 15.75
N VAL A 299 32.93 3.89 15.28
CA VAL A 299 33.04 4.43 13.90
C VAL A 299 32.93 3.33 12.83
N ASP A 300 33.35 2.12 13.18
CA ASP A 300 33.29 0.87 12.41
C ASP A 300 32.02 0.04 12.66
N SER A 301 31.07 0.55 13.47
CA SER A 301 29.79 -0.14 13.69
C SER A 301 28.97 -0.21 12.40
N MET A 302 28.53 -1.42 12.09
CA MET A 302 27.82 -1.76 10.85
C MET A 302 26.30 -1.58 11.00
N PHE A 303 25.69 -0.96 10.00
CA PHE A 303 24.25 -0.74 9.89
C PHE A 303 23.72 -1.23 8.54
N TYR A 304 22.42 -1.47 8.47
CA TYR A 304 21.69 -1.73 7.23
C TYR A 304 20.84 -0.50 6.90
N VAL A 305 21.04 0.11 5.73
CA VAL A 305 20.43 1.40 5.39
C VAL A 305 19.82 1.39 3.98
N GLY A 306 18.68 2.07 3.83
CA GLY A 306 18.05 2.35 2.54
C GLY A 306 17.41 3.74 2.53
N ARG A 307 17.46 4.41 1.37
CA ARG A 307 16.82 5.72 1.14
C ARG A 307 15.31 5.53 0.99
N VAL A 308 14.53 6.27 1.76
CA VAL A 308 13.06 6.21 1.76
C VAL A 308 12.45 7.60 1.62
N THR A 309 11.25 7.66 1.06
CA THR A 309 10.44 8.88 0.90
C THR A 309 8.98 8.57 1.21
N PRO A 310 8.17 9.57 1.63
CA PRO A 310 6.72 9.49 1.59
C PRO A 310 6.21 9.10 0.21
N VAL A 311 5.23 8.20 0.17
CA VAL A 311 4.63 7.63 -1.05
C VAL A 311 3.12 7.55 -0.91
N VAL A 312 2.39 7.90 -1.97
CA VAL A 312 0.93 7.76 -2.00
C VAL A 312 0.56 6.28 -2.03
N GLN A 313 -0.29 5.86 -1.09
CA GLN A 313 -0.76 4.49 -0.94
C GLN A 313 -2.28 4.43 -1.20
N ASN A 314 -2.76 3.29 -1.69
CA ASN A 314 -4.17 3.14 -2.08
C ASN A 314 -5.08 3.03 -0.85
N TYR A 315 -5.67 4.16 -0.46
CA TYR A 315 -6.97 4.17 0.22
C TYR A 315 -7.90 5.11 -0.54
N THR A 316 -9.09 4.63 -0.88
CA THR A 316 -10.10 5.39 -1.62
C THR A 316 -11.47 4.78 -1.39
N LYS A 317 -12.48 5.60 -1.09
CA LYS A 317 -13.88 5.17 -0.90
C LYS A 317 -14.77 5.89 -1.88
N TYR A 318 -15.45 5.15 -2.74
CA TYR A 318 -16.52 5.70 -3.58
C TYR A 318 -17.77 4.82 -3.49
N PHE A 319 -18.94 5.44 -3.55
CA PHE A 319 -20.23 4.75 -3.62
C PHE A 319 -21.03 5.34 -4.78
N ALA A 320 -21.13 4.56 -5.85
CA ALA A 320 -22.00 4.89 -6.98
C ALA A 320 -23.46 4.63 -6.61
N ASN A 321 -24.10 5.59 -5.94
CA ASN A 321 -25.54 5.58 -5.67
C ASN A 321 -26.22 6.54 -6.66
N PRO A 322 -26.72 6.07 -7.82
CA PRO A 322 -27.31 6.94 -8.82
C PRO A 322 -28.62 7.56 -8.29
N PRO A 323 -28.88 8.86 -8.48
CA PRO A 323 -30.06 9.54 -7.93
C PRO A 323 -31.41 9.15 -8.59
N TYR A 324 -31.45 8.03 -9.32
CA TYR A 324 -32.62 7.50 -10.02
C TYR A 324 -32.64 5.98 -9.86
N GLY A 325 -33.75 5.44 -9.35
CA GLY A 325 -33.86 4.04 -8.91
C GLY A 325 -33.91 3.01 -10.04
N THR A 326 -32.77 2.74 -10.67
CA THR A 326 -32.59 1.72 -11.72
C THR A 326 -31.45 0.76 -11.39
N ASN A 327 -31.52 -0.46 -11.93
CA ASN A 327 -30.72 -1.63 -11.54
C ASN A 327 -29.24 -1.35 -11.22
N ARG A 328 -28.77 -1.97 -10.13
CA ARG A 328 -27.48 -1.71 -9.49
C ARG A 328 -26.29 -1.90 -10.44
N LEU A 329 -25.48 -0.86 -10.58
CA LEU A 329 -24.06 -1.04 -10.87
C LEU A 329 -23.41 -1.64 -9.62
N ASN A 330 -23.13 -2.95 -9.62
CA ASN A 330 -22.49 -3.60 -8.48
C ASN A 330 -21.01 -3.18 -8.41
N LEU A 331 -20.71 -2.25 -7.51
CA LEU A 331 -19.37 -1.69 -7.30
C LEU A 331 -18.61 -2.54 -6.28
N LEU A 332 -17.64 -3.35 -6.74
CA LEU A 332 -16.79 -4.15 -5.86
C LEU A 332 -15.44 -3.46 -5.63
N THR A 333 -15.34 -2.70 -4.53
CA THR A 333 -14.06 -2.13 -4.07
C THR A 333 -13.42 -3.08 -3.06
N LEU A 334 -12.33 -3.75 -3.46
CA LEU A 334 -11.52 -4.57 -2.55
C LEU A 334 -10.62 -3.66 -1.71
N PHE A 335 -10.89 -3.60 -0.40
CA PHE A 335 -10.14 -2.79 0.56
C PHE A 335 -8.94 -3.55 1.16
N ALA A 336 -7.72 -3.11 0.88
CA ALA A 336 -6.54 -3.47 1.65
C ALA A 336 -6.36 -2.47 2.81
N SER A 337 -6.88 -2.79 3.99
CA SER A 337 -6.88 -1.86 5.13
C SER A 337 -5.61 -1.95 5.99
N SER A 338 -5.03 -0.80 6.31
CA SER A 338 -4.34 -0.58 7.59
C SER A 338 -4.68 0.81 8.12
N ASN A 339 -5.73 0.81 8.96
CA ASN A 339 -6.24 1.82 9.89
C ASN A 339 -6.37 3.28 9.45
N LEU A 340 -7.60 3.79 9.66
CA LEU A 340 -7.94 5.21 9.82
C LEU A 340 -8.74 5.33 11.13
N SER A 341 -8.07 5.67 12.22
CA SER A 341 -8.72 6.00 13.49
C SER A 341 -9.24 7.44 13.40
N ARG A 342 -10.52 7.63 13.09
CA ARG A 342 -11.17 8.94 13.28
C ARG A 342 -11.31 9.21 14.78
N SER A 343 -10.46 10.08 15.31
CA SER A 343 -10.82 10.91 16.47
C SER A 343 -11.93 11.87 16.03
N ASN A 344 -13.12 11.69 16.59
CA ASN A 344 -14.10 12.77 16.66
C ASN A 344 -13.80 13.63 17.91
N PRO A 345 -14.20 14.91 17.92
CA PRO A 345 -14.02 15.82 19.06
C PRO A 345 -14.91 15.45 20.26
#